data_AF-A0A819IGL1-F1
#
_entry.id   AF-A0A819IGL1-F1
#
_cell.length_a   1.000
_cell.length_b   1.000
_cell.length_c   1.000
_cell.angle_alpha   90.00
_cell.angle_beta   90.00
_cell.angle_gamma   90.00
#
_symmetry.space_group_name_H-M   'P 1'
#
loop_
_entity.id
_entity.type
_entity.pdbx_description
1 polymer ?
#
loop_
_entity_poly.entity_id
_entity_poly.type
_entity_poly.pdbx_seq_one_letter_code
_entity_poly.pdbx_strand_id
1 'polypeptide(L)'
;MALAKEFVESLDWDSVLFDSSHDKCYCNNCYPATWANVTDAGGQKYVIPRGWVRIGLYVDAATVGVNDIWNKWIVTFHGTSLVAAKSIIHNGQFWLPEDELIGWSLLRIGPGYISGKKHIYTSPTIAYSSLPLYSPKYDFNSLNDNFDYKAQIVLQCRQKPNTYSVQGETIDARTTRICPFIPNSEIEYFTEIRGSLVAYGLLVKLI
;
A
#
# COMPACT_ATOMS: atom_id res chain seq x y z
N MET A 1 0.98 -5.55 -16.74
CA MET A 1 1.38 -4.13 -16.61
C MET A 1 0.43 -3.23 -17.37
N ALA A 2 0.22 -3.43 -18.68
CA ALA A 2 -0.73 -2.64 -19.49
C ALA A 2 -2.11 -2.49 -18.85
N LEU A 3 -2.78 -3.59 -18.51
CA LEU A 3 -4.10 -3.56 -17.86
C LEU A 3 -4.11 -2.81 -16.51
N ALA A 4 -3.02 -2.87 -15.75
CA ALA A 4 -2.92 -2.13 -14.49
C ALA A 4 -2.78 -0.61 -14.72
N LYS A 5 -2.10 -0.21 -15.81
CA LYS A 5 -2.02 1.19 -16.24
C LYS A 5 -3.36 1.69 -16.73
N GLU A 6 -4.04 0.91 -17.57
CA GLU A 6 -5.39 1.22 -18.05
C GLU A 6 -6.37 1.39 -16.88
N PHE A 7 -6.32 0.50 -15.88
CA PHE A 7 -7.11 0.66 -14.66
C PHE A 7 -6.80 2.00 -13.98
N VAL A 8 -5.53 2.36 -13.79
CA VAL A 8 -5.16 3.64 -13.16
C VAL A 8 -5.57 4.85 -13.99
N GLU A 9 -5.45 4.79 -15.31
CA GLU A 9 -5.92 5.83 -16.23
C GLU A 9 -7.43 6.03 -16.11
N SER A 10 -8.20 4.94 -15.96
CA SER A 10 -9.66 5.00 -15.76
C SER A 10 -10.09 5.67 -14.45
N LEU A 11 -9.18 5.82 -13.46
CA LEU A 11 -9.47 6.50 -12.21
C LEU A 11 -9.52 8.03 -12.33
N ASP A 12 -9.04 8.59 -13.43
CA ASP A 12 -8.96 10.04 -13.67
C ASP A 12 -8.26 10.78 -12.51
N TRP A 13 -7.07 10.28 -12.16
CA TRP A 13 -6.17 10.93 -11.21
C TRP A 13 -5.13 11.72 -11.99
N ASP A 14 -4.71 12.86 -11.44
CA ASP A 14 -3.74 13.73 -12.12
C ASP A 14 -2.44 12.97 -12.41
N SER A 15 -2.03 12.97 -13.67
CA SER A 15 -0.80 12.34 -14.15
C SER A 15 0.46 12.81 -13.41
N VAL A 16 0.47 14.03 -12.85
CA VAL A 16 1.60 14.57 -12.07
C VAL A 16 1.88 13.77 -10.79
N LEU A 17 0.90 13.00 -10.31
CA LEU A 17 1.04 12.15 -9.13
C LEU A 17 1.87 10.89 -9.39
N PHE A 18 2.19 10.61 -10.65
CA PHE A 18 2.82 9.36 -11.07
C PHE A 18 4.21 9.59 -11.68
N ASP A 19 5.09 8.61 -11.48
CA ASP A 19 6.40 8.53 -12.12
C ASP A 19 6.59 7.13 -12.70
N SER A 20 6.34 7.02 -14.01
CA SER A 20 6.41 5.74 -14.72
C SER A 20 7.82 5.12 -14.76
N SER A 21 8.88 5.89 -14.46
CA SER A 21 10.24 5.35 -14.35
C SER A 21 10.41 4.38 -13.17
N HIS A 22 9.45 4.38 -12.24
CA HIS A 22 9.44 3.54 -11.05
C HIS A 22 8.41 2.39 -11.10
N ASP A 23 7.73 2.23 -12.24
CA ASP A 23 6.81 1.13 -12.49
C ASP A 23 7.53 -0.23 -12.36
N LYS A 24 6.83 -1.22 -11.80
CA LYS A 24 7.38 -2.57 -11.67
C LYS A 24 6.31 -3.63 -11.71
N CYS A 25 6.49 -4.62 -12.57
CA CYS A 25 5.61 -5.78 -12.65
C CYS A 25 6.17 -6.94 -11.83
N TYR A 26 5.35 -7.55 -10.98
CA TYR A 26 5.71 -8.72 -10.17
C TYR A 26 4.98 -10.00 -10.59
N CYS A 27 4.53 -10.09 -11.85
CA CYS A 27 4.00 -11.34 -12.41
C CYS A 27 5.14 -12.36 -12.61
N ASN A 28 4.79 -13.63 -12.84
CA ASN A 28 5.79 -14.69 -13.00
C ASN A 28 6.76 -14.48 -14.18
N ASN A 29 6.38 -13.71 -15.20
CA ASN A 29 7.27 -13.39 -16.32
C ASN A 29 8.29 -12.30 -15.94
N CYS A 30 7.86 -11.28 -15.19
CA CYS A 30 8.71 -10.13 -14.85
C CYS A 30 9.49 -10.31 -13.54
N TYR A 31 8.99 -11.16 -12.63
CA TYR A 31 9.64 -11.52 -11.37
C TYR A 31 9.46 -13.04 -11.16
N PRO A 32 10.35 -13.87 -11.75
CA PRO A 32 10.21 -15.33 -11.75
C PRO A 32 10.17 -15.95 -10.34
N ALA A 33 9.58 -17.14 -10.22
CA ALA A 33 9.48 -17.86 -8.94
C ALA A 33 10.85 -18.24 -8.34
N THR A 34 11.90 -18.31 -9.16
CA THR A 34 13.29 -18.54 -8.73
C THR A 34 13.89 -17.37 -7.95
N TRP A 35 13.31 -16.17 -8.06
CA TRP A 35 13.77 -15.00 -7.31
C TRP A 35 13.24 -14.99 -5.88
N ALA A 36 13.89 -14.23 -5.01
CA ALA A 36 13.55 -14.18 -3.59
C ALA A 36 12.09 -13.79 -3.33
N ASN A 37 11.46 -14.40 -2.33
CA ASN A 37 10.11 -14.02 -1.89
C ASN A 37 10.12 -12.91 -0.83
N VAL A 38 11.28 -12.70 -0.20
CA VAL A 38 11.50 -11.74 0.87
C VAL A 38 12.81 -11.02 0.56
N THR A 39 12.85 -9.72 0.82
CA THR A 39 14.06 -8.90 0.68
C THR A 39 14.17 -7.95 1.86
N ASP A 40 15.37 -7.41 2.08
CA ASP A 40 15.62 -6.36 3.05
C ASP A 40 15.42 -4.96 2.45
N ALA A 41 14.89 -4.05 3.25
CA ALA A 41 14.98 -2.61 3.02
C ALA A 41 15.03 -1.87 4.37
N GLY A 42 16.00 -0.97 4.55
CA GLY A 42 16.16 -0.23 5.80
C GLY A 42 16.46 -1.13 7.01
N GLY A 43 17.05 -2.31 6.80
CA GLY A 43 17.35 -3.28 7.86
C GLY A 43 16.15 -4.13 8.31
N GLN A 44 15.02 -4.05 7.61
CA GLN A 44 13.83 -4.86 7.87
C GLN A 44 13.43 -5.66 6.64
N LYS A 45 13.05 -6.93 6.86
CA LYS A 45 12.52 -7.80 5.81
C LYS A 45 11.08 -7.45 5.46
N TYR A 46 10.77 -7.46 4.16
CA TYR A 46 9.40 -7.38 3.64
C TYR A 46 9.18 -8.41 2.52
N VAL A 47 7.92 -8.77 2.31
CA VAL A 47 7.51 -9.76 1.31
C VAL A 47 7.31 -9.10 -0.05
N ILE A 48 7.89 -9.69 -1.09
CA ILE A 48 7.73 -9.23 -2.47
C ILE A 48 6.26 -9.41 -2.90
N PRO A 49 5.59 -8.37 -3.44
CA PRO A 49 4.17 -8.43 -3.80
C PRO A 49 3.95 -9.17 -5.13
N ARG A 50 4.26 -10.47 -5.17
CA ARG A 50 4.10 -11.32 -6.36
C ARG A 50 2.65 -11.30 -6.86
N GLY A 51 2.51 -11.19 -8.18
CA GLY A 51 1.22 -11.07 -8.86
C GLY A 51 0.64 -9.66 -8.91
N TRP A 52 1.30 -8.66 -8.33
CA TRP A 52 0.90 -7.26 -8.39
C TRP A 52 1.71 -6.48 -9.43
N VAL A 53 1.20 -5.33 -9.83
CA VAL A 53 1.92 -4.32 -10.61
C VAL A 53 2.02 -3.06 -9.76
N ARG A 54 3.23 -2.54 -9.55
CA ARG A 54 3.44 -1.21 -9.01
C ARG A 54 3.36 -0.19 -10.14
N ILE A 55 2.45 0.76 -9.99
CA ILE A 55 2.50 2.05 -10.69
C ILE A 55 3.29 3.01 -9.80
N GLY A 56 4.38 3.57 -10.33
CA GLY A 56 5.27 4.46 -9.59
C GLY A 56 4.57 5.77 -9.24
N LEU A 57 4.75 6.22 -8.00
CA LEU A 57 4.24 7.53 -7.56
C LEU A 57 5.37 8.55 -7.57
N TYR A 58 5.03 9.81 -7.87
CA TYR A 58 5.94 10.92 -7.64
C TYR A 58 6.23 11.05 -6.13
N VAL A 59 7.51 11.21 -5.79
CA VAL A 59 7.95 11.47 -4.42
C VAL A 59 8.94 12.62 -4.45
N ASP A 60 8.67 13.64 -3.62
CA ASP A 60 9.48 14.85 -3.56
C ASP A 60 10.96 14.55 -3.23
N ALA A 61 11.85 14.98 -4.14
CA ALA A 61 13.27 14.67 -4.07
C ALA A 61 13.97 15.34 -2.87
N ALA A 62 13.51 16.52 -2.44
CA ALA A 62 14.07 17.21 -1.28
C ALA A 62 13.76 16.43 0.01
N THR A 63 12.51 16.00 0.17
CA THR A 63 12.06 15.16 1.28
C THR A 63 12.84 13.86 1.36
N VAL A 64 13.05 13.21 0.20
CA VAL A 64 13.88 12.01 0.07
C VAL A 64 15.32 12.26 0.52
N GLY A 65 15.96 13.31 -0.02
CA GLY A 65 17.37 13.60 0.22
C GLY A 65 17.67 13.93 1.68
N VAL A 66 16.85 14.76 2.31
CA VAL A 66 17.03 15.17 3.72
C VAL A 66 16.89 13.98 4.68
N ASN A 67 15.99 13.05 4.39
CA ASN A 67 15.69 11.91 5.28
C ASN A 67 16.42 10.62 4.89
N ASP A 68 17.12 10.60 3.76
CA ASP A 68 17.75 9.41 3.16
C ASP A 68 16.77 8.22 3.09
N ILE A 69 15.56 8.52 2.58
CA ILE A 69 14.40 7.63 2.66
C ILE A 69 14.69 6.26 2.01
N TRP A 70 15.32 6.26 0.84
CA TRP A 70 15.50 5.03 0.07
C TRP A 70 16.43 4.02 0.70
N ASN A 71 17.40 4.49 1.50
CA ASN A 71 18.39 3.65 2.14
C ASN A 71 18.01 3.30 3.59
N LYS A 72 17.44 4.26 4.34
CA LYS A 72 17.18 4.08 5.77
C LYS A 72 15.78 3.59 6.10
N TRP A 73 14.77 3.92 5.30
CA TRP A 73 13.39 3.63 5.67
C TRP A 73 12.98 2.24 5.20
N ILE A 74 12.24 1.54 6.06
CA ILE A 74 11.75 0.19 5.79
C ILE A 74 10.64 0.24 4.72
N VAL A 75 10.35 -0.90 4.09
CA VAL A 75 9.22 -1.02 3.16
C VAL A 75 8.04 -1.69 3.84
N THR A 76 6.87 -1.07 3.74
CA THR A 76 5.60 -1.61 4.24
C THR A 76 4.47 -1.41 3.23
N PHE A 77 3.31 -2.00 3.50
CA PHE A 77 2.13 -1.97 2.65
C PHE A 77 0.93 -1.45 3.44
N HIS A 78 0.17 -0.52 2.87
CA HIS A 78 -1.04 0.04 3.46
C HIS A 78 -2.27 -0.29 2.60
N GLY A 79 -3.16 -1.12 3.14
CA GLY A 79 -4.45 -1.41 2.52
C GLY A 79 -5.40 -0.25 2.73
N THR A 80 -6.04 0.23 1.65
CA THR A 80 -6.98 1.34 1.74
C THR A 80 -7.96 1.36 0.56
N SER A 81 -8.93 2.27 0.61
CA SER A 81 -9.87 2.54 -0.49
C SER A 81 -9.28 3.46 -1.55
N LEU A 82 -9.83 3.47 -2.77
CA LEU A 82 -9.43 4.41 -3.84
C LEU A 82 -9.55 5.88 -3.40
N VAL A 83 -10.61 6.25 -2.69
CA VAL A 83 -10.82 7.63 -2.22
C VAL A 83 -9.71 8.05 -1.24
N ALA A 84 -9.41 7.19 -0.26
CA ALA A 84 -8.35 7.45 0.71
C ALA A 84 -6.96 7.41 0.05
N ALA A 85 -6.71 6.48 -0.88
CA ALA A 85 -5.48 6.44 -1.66
C ALA A 85 -5.26 7.73 -2.48
N LYS A 86 -6.26 8.20 -3.22
CA LYS A 86 -6.19 9.47 -3.97
C LYS A 86 -5.79 10.62 -3.04
N SER A 87 -6.43 10.70 -1.88
CA SER A 87 -6.12 11.74 -0.90
C SER A 87 -4.71 11.62 -0.33
N ILE A 88 -4.25 10.43 0.04
CA ILE A 88 -2.89 10.22 0.58
C ILE A 88 -1.83 10.61 -0.45
N ILE A 89 -2.03 10.19 -1.69
CA ILE A 89 -1.08 10.43 -2.79
C ILE A 89 -1.05 11.93 -3.14
N HIS A 90 -2.22 12.55 -3.34
CA HIS A 90 -2.32 13.95 -3.69
C HIS A 90 -1.69 14.88 -2.63
N ASN A 91 -1.84 14.55 -1.35
CA ASN A 91 -1.34 15.38 -0.26
C ASN A 91 0.05 14.96 0.25
N GLY A 92 0.60 13.85 -0.25
CA GLY A 92 1.87 13.30 0.22
C GLY A 92 1.87 12.88 1.69
N GLN A 93 0.70 12.70 2.31
CA GLN A 93 0.57 12.50 3.75
C GLN A 93 -0.54 11.50 4.09
N PHE A 94 -0.24 10.64 5.07
CA PHE A 94 -1.22 9.73 5.66
C PHE A 94 -2.09 10.47 6.68
N TRP A 95 -3.39 10.24 6.57
CA TRP A 95 -4.39 10.81 7.45
C TRP A 95 -4.65 9.89 8.63
N LEU A 96 -4.92 10.50 9.78
CA LEU A 96 -5.40 9.80 10.96
C LEU A 96 -6.94 9.74 10.91
N PRO A 97 -7.56 8.71 11.51
CA PRO A 97 -9.01 8.70 11.72
C PRO A 97 -9.46 10.02 12.35
N GLU A 98 -10.59 10.55 11.85
CA GLU A 98 -11.20 11.85 12.21
C GLU A 98 -10.54 13.10 11.61
N ASP A 99 -9.53 12.96 10.74
CA ASP A 99 -9.08 14.08 9.92
C ASP A 99 -10.15 14.47 8.89
N GLU A 100 -10.33 15.78 8.67
CA GLU A 100 -11.16 16.32 7.60
C GLU A 100 -10.40 16.27 6.27
N LEU A 101 -11.00 15.62 5.26
CA LEU A 101 -10.47 15.64 3.90
C LEU A 101 -10.84 16.95 3.19
N ILE A 102 -10.01 17.35 2.22
CA ILE A 102 -10.34 18.45 1.28
C ILE A 102 -11.69 18.12 0.61
N GLY A 103 -12.66 19.03 0.74
CA GLY A 103 -14.04 18.82 0.29
C GLY A 103 -15.03 18.42 1.39
N TRP A 104 -14.69 18.56 2.67
CA TRP A 104 -15.57 18.36 3.83
C TRP A 104 -16.11 16.93 4.01
N SER A 105 -15.45 15.95 3.38
CA SER A 105 -15.74 14.54 3.67
C SER A 105 -14.89 14.09 4.87
N LEU A 106 -15.54 13.65 5.94
CA LEU A 106 -14.84 12.95 7.02
C LEU A 106 -14.32 11.61 6.47
N LEU A 107 -13.09 11.23 6.82
CA LEU A 107 -12.62 9.87 6.64
C LEU A 107 -13.59 8.92 7.35
N ARG A 108 -14.45 8.26 6.57
CA ARG A 108 -15.44 7.32 7.11
C ARG A 108 -14.68 6.21 7.81
N ILE A 109 -14.86 6.17 9.12
CA ILE A 109 -14.44 5.12 10.02
C ILE A 109 -14.94 3.77 9.45
N GLY A 110 -14.01 2.93 8.99
CA GLY A 110 -14.32 1.61 8.44
C GLY A 110 -14.57 0.56 9.52
N PRO A 111 -15.11 -0.62 9.15
CA PRO A 111 -15.17 -1.77 10.06
C PRO A 111 -13.75 -2.16 10.53
N GLY A 112 -13.58 -2.36 11.83
CA GLY A 112 -12.27 -2.59 12.48
C GLY A 112 -11.69 -1.38 13.23
N TYR A 113 -12.33 -0.20 13.16
CA TYR A 113 -11.95 0.94 13.99
C TYR A 113 -12.30 0.71 15.45
N ILE A 114 -11.30 0.87 16.32
CA ILE A 114 -11.46 0.95 17.77
C ILE A 114 -11.49 2.44 18.13
N SER A 115 -12.62 2.91 18.65
CA SER A 115 -12.79 4.29 19.11
C SER A 115 -11.63 4.71 20.03
N GLY A 116 -10.98 5.84 19.72
CA GLY A 116 -9.85 6.38 20.48
C GLY A 116 -8.46 5.94 19.99
N LYS A 117 -8.35 5.03 19.01
CA LYS A 117 -7.06 4.66 18.40
C LYS A 117 -6.85 5.37 17.06
N LYS A 118 -6.09 6.47 17.09
CA LYS A 118 -5.71 7.24 15.89
C LYS A 118 -4.39 6.70 15.33
N HIS A 119 -4.45 5.53 14.71
CA HIS A 119 -3.27 4.89 14.14
C HIS A 119 -3.36 4.79 12.61
N ILE A 120 -2.21 4.91 11.95
CA ILE A 120 -2.00 4.43 10.58
C ILE A 120 -1.44 3.03 10.68
N TYR A 121 -2.10 2.07 10.04
CA TYR A 121 -1.68 0.67 10.02
C TYR A 121 -0.98 0.32 8.71
N THR A 122 0.11 -0.42 8.80
CA THR A 122 0.81 -1.00 7.64
C THR A 122 1.27 -2.41 7.96
N SER A 123 1.82 -3.12 6.98
CA SER A 123 2.34 -4.47 7.16
C SER A 123 3.63 -4.67 6.35
N PRO A 124 4.57 -5.52 6.79
CA PRO A 124 5.70 -5.96 5.96
C PRO A 124 5.27 -6.93 4.83
N THR A 125 3.99 -7.27 4.73
CA THR A 125 3.47 -8.16 3.68
C THR A 125 2.18 -7.64 3.07
N ILE A 126 2.13 -7.64 1.73
CA ILE A 126 0.91 -7.29 1.02
C ILE A 126 -0.24 -8.25 1.32
N ALA A 127 0.05 -9.51 1.71
CA ALA A 127 -0.99 -10.51 1.98
C ALA A 127 -1.96 -10.08 3.09
N TYR A 128 -1.46 -9.36 4.11
CA TYR A 128 -2.30 -8.79 5.16
C TYR A 128 -2.98 -7.50 4.69
N SER A 129 -2.22 -6.58 4.10
CA SER A 129 -2.75 -5.29 3.63
C SER A 129 -3.76 -5.41 2.49
N SER A 130 -3.77 -6.51 1.74
CA SER A 130 -4.75 -6.79 0.67
C SER A 130 -5.97 -7.57 1.16
N LEU A 131 -6.15 -7.79 2.47
CA LEU A 131 -7.36 -8.44 2.96
C LEU A 131 -8.58 -7.57 2.65
N PRO A 132 -9.76 -8.17 2.37
CA PRO A 132 -10.96 -7.42 1.99
C PRO A 132 -11.38 -6.34 2.99
N LEU A 133 -11.05 -6.52 4.28
CA LEU A 133 -11.32 -5.54 5.32
C LEU A 133 -10.57 -4.22 5.10
N TYR A 134 -9.34 -4.29 4.57
CA TYR A 134 -8.45 -3.14 4.41
C TYR A 134 -8.41 -2.63 2.97
N SER A 135 -8.51 -3.53 1.99
CA SER A 135 -8.40 -3.22 0.56
C SER A 135 -9.62 -3.79 -0.18
N PRO A 136 -10.68 -3.00 -0.38
CA PRO A 136 -11.86 -3.42 -1.14
C PRO A 136 -11.52 -3.65 -2.62
N LYS A 137 -12.37 -4.43 -3.29
CA LYS A 137 -12.27 -4.70 -4.73
C LYS A 137 -13.24 -3.82 -5.51
N TYR A 138 -12.85 -3.43 -6.72
CA TYR A 138 -13.58 -2.54 -7.60
C TYR A 138 -13.83 -3.22 -8.94
N ASP A 139 -15.00 -2.99 -9.52
CA ASP A 139 -15.28 -3.42 -10.89
C ASP A 139 -14.46 -2.60 -11.88
N PHE A 140 -13.86 -3.28 -12.86
CA PHE A 140 -13.09 -2.66 -13.93
C PHE A 140 -13.34 -3.41 -15.24
N ASN A 141 -13.99 -2.76 -16.19
CA ASN A 141 -14.12 -3.26 -17.55
C ASN A 141 -12.94 -2.72 -18.38
N SER A 142 -12.08 -3.62 -18.86
CA SER A 142 -10.97 -3.22 -19.73
C SER A 142 -11.49 -3.00 -21.15
N LEU A 143 -11.15 -1.86 -21.73
CA LEU A 143 -11.40 -1.52 -23.13
C LEU A 143 -10.37 -2.20 -24.05
N ASN A 144 -9.19 -2.53 -23.53
CA ASN A 144 -8.11 -3.16 -24.30
C ASN A 144 -8.41 -4.62 -24.67
N ASP A 145 -9.02 -5.39 -23.76
CA ASP A 145 -9.35 -6.79 -24.00
C ASP A 145 -10.84 -7.14 -23.85
N ASN A 146 -11.68 -6.13 -23.55
CA ASN A 146 -13.13 -6.26 -23.41
C ASN A 146 -13.55 -7.29 -22.34
N PHE A 147 -12.80 -7.35 -21.24
CA PHE A 147 -13.04 -8.26 -20.12
C PHE A 147 -13.34 -7.52 -18.81
N ASP A 148 -14.21 -8.12 -17.98
CA ASP A 148 -14.57 -7.62 -16.66
C ASP A 148 -13.64 -8.17 -15.58
N TYR A 149 -12.88 -7.29 -14.93
CA TYR A 149 -11.97 -7.60 -13.84
C TYR A 149 -12.49 -7.06 -12.51
N LYS A 150 -12.01 -7.69 -11.43
CA LYS A 150 -11.99 -7.06 -10.10
C LYS A 150 -10.61 -6.48 -9.84
N ALA A 151 -10.52 -5.16 -9.77
CA ALA A 151 -9.30 -4.45 -9.39
C ALA A 151 -9.18 -4.30 -7.88
N GLN A 152 -7.97 -4.43 -7.36
CA GLN A 152 -7.64 -4.21 -5.96
C GLN A 152 -6.38 -3.36 -5.86
N ILE A 153 -6.33 -2.46 -4.86
CA ILE A 153 -5.20 -1.53 -4.68
C ILE A 153 -4.61 -1.57 -3.26
N VAL A 154 -3.30 -1.39 -3.18
CA VAL A 154 -2.54 -1.27 -1.92
C VAL A 154 -1.44 -0.23 -2.13
N LEU A 155 -1.21 0.64 -1.14
CA LEU A 155 -0.06 1.56 -1.20
C LEU A 155 1.20 0.84 -0.74
N GLN A 156 2.27 0.94 -1.53
CA GLN A 156 3.62 0.59 -1.11
C GLN A 156 4.28 1.82 -0.48
N CYS A 157 4.74 1.65 0.75
CA CYS A 157 5.20 2.75 1.59
C CYS A 157 6.66 2.57 2.00
N ARG A 158 7.33 3.70 2.21
CA ARG A 158 8.51 3.78 3.07
C ARG A 158 8.07 4.24 4.45
N GLN A 159 8.53 3.55 5.48
CA GLN A 159 8.23 3.89 6.86
C GLN A 159 9.52 4.17 7.64
N LYS A 160 9.52 5.29 8.36
CA LYS A 160 10.67 5.71 9.14
C LYS A 160 10.94 4.70 10.26
N PRO A 161 12.19 4.25 10.46
CA PRO A 161 12.52 3.36 11.55
C PRO A 161 12.27 4.03 12.91
N ASN A 162 11.94 3.23 13.93
CA ASN A 162 11.69 3.67 15.32
C ASN A 162 10.53 4.65 15.49
N THR A 163 9.63 4.79 14.50
CA THR A 163 8.43 5.62 14.60
C THR A 163 7.15 4.80 14.55
N TYR A 164 7.22 3.50 14.82
CA TYR A 164 6.08 2.59 14.80
C TYR A 164 6.25 1.49 15.82
N SER A 165 5.13 0.89 16.19
CA SER A 165 5.05 -0.29 17.05
C SER A 165 4.60 -1.48 16.21
N VAL A 166 4.95 -2.69 16.66
CA VAL A 166 4.61 -3.95 16.01
C VAL A 166 3.63 -4.71 16.90
N GLN A 167 2.61 -5.30 16.30
CA GLN A 167 1.65 -6.15 16.98
C GLN A 167 1.21 -7.33 16.09
N GLY A 168 0.43 -8.22 16.71
CA GLY A 168 -0.23 -9.30 16.02
C GLY A 168 -1.39 -8.84 15.15
N GLU A 169 -1.92 -9.77 14.36
CA GLU A 169 -3.13 -9.55 13.57
C GLU A 169 -4.35 -9.22 14.46
N THR A 170 -5.27 -8.43 13.92
CA THR A 170 -6.46 -7.92 14.63
C THR A 170 -7.78 -8.44 14.06
N ILE A 171 -7.72 -9.41 13.14
CA ILE A 171 -8.87 -9.94 12.40
C ILE A 171 -9.37 -11.29 12.92
N ASP A 172 -8.80 -11.77 14.04
CA ASP A 172 -9.04 -13.11 14.60
C ASP A 172 -8.88 -14.19 13.53
N ALA A 173 -7.71 -14.20 12.87
CA ALA A 173 -7.37 -15.25 11.90
C ALA A 173 -7.28 -16.65 12.54
N ARG A 174 -7.40 -16.73 13.87
CA ARG A 174 -7.31 -17.93 14.72
C ARG A 174 -6.02 -18.70 14.45
N THR A 175 -6.11 -19.75 13.65
CA THR A 175 -4.99 -20.64 13.29
C THR A 175 -4.54 -20.48 11.84
N THR A 176 -5.23 -19.66 11.05
CA THR A 176 -4.91 -19.48 9.63
C THR A 176 -3.70 -18.59 9.48
N ARG A 177 -2.64 -19.14 8.88
CA ARG A 177 -1.44 -18.36 8.55
C ARG A 177 -1.75 -17.41 7.39
N ILE A 178 -1.65 -16.11 7.64
CA ILE A 178 -1.94 -15.08 6.62
C ILE A 178 -0.81 -14.98 5.60
N CYS A 179 0.43 -15.01 6.08
CA CYS A 179 1.62 -14.90 5.25
C CYS A 179 2.59 -16.04 5.54
N PRO A 180 3.11 -16.75 4.53
CA PRO A 180 4.06 -17.84 4.77
C PRO A 180 5.40 -17.35 5.36
N PHE A 181 5.75 -16.08 5.19
CA PHE A 181 7.05 -15.53 5.59
C PHE A 181 7.03 -14.69 6.87
N ILE A 182 5.90 -14.07 7.20
CA ILE A 182 5.74 -13.19 8.37
C ILE A 182 4.77 -13.86 9.35
N PRO A 183 5.13 -14.03 10.64
CA PRO A 183 4.22 -14.56 11.63
C PRO A 183 3.08 -13.61 11.95
N ASN A 184 1.89 -14.17 12.19
CA ASN A 184 0.71 -13.42 12.55
C ASN A 184 0.90 -12.57 13.81
N SER A 185 1.87 -12.90 14.69
CA SER A 185 2.19 -12.15 15.92
C SER A 185 2.96 -10.84 15.69
N GLU A 186 3.47 -10.60 14.47
CA GLU A 186 4.26 -9.40 14.13
C GLU A 186 3.86 -8.80 12.77
N ILE A 187 2.68 -9.16 12.26
CA ILE A 187 2.28 -8.85 10.89
C ILE A 187 1.72 -7.43 10.72
N GLU A 188 1.38 -6.75 11.82
CA GLU A 188 0.74 -5.44 11.80
C GLU A 188 1.64 -4.39 12.47
N TYR A 189 1.94 -3.33 11.73
CA TYR A 189 2.71 -2.18 12.23
C TYR A 189 1.76 -0.99 12.36
N PHE A 190 1.90 -0.21 13.42
CA PHE A 190 1.03 0.94 13.64
C PHE A 190 1.82 2.16 14.16
N THR A 191 1.36 3.35 13.78
CA THR A 191 1.96 4.62 14.19
C THR A 191 0.93 5.73 14.31
N GLU A 192 1.18 6.68 15.20
CA GLU A 192 0.45 7.94 15.33
C GLU A 192 1.26 9.13 14.77
N ILE A 193 2.51 8.88 14.38
CA ILE A 193 3.47 9.93 14.01
C ILE A 193 3.25 10.32 12.55
N ARG A 194 2.73 11.53 12.32
CA ARG A 194 2.61 12.11 10.97
C ARG A 194 3.98 12.31 10.33
N GLY A 195 4.04 12.21 9.01
CA GLY A 195 5.29 12.33 8.25
C GLY A 195 6.26 11.16 8.44
N SER A 196 5.86 10.09 9.14
CA SER A 196 6.67 8.88 9.28
C SER A 196 6.49 7.87 8.14
N LEU A 197 5.59 8.16 7.20
CA LEU A 197 5.23 7.31 6.08
C LEU A 197 5.22 8.11 4.77
N VAL A 198 5.77 7.52 3.72
CA VAL A 198 5.76 8.06 2.36
C VAL A 198 5.27 6.97 1.41
N ALA A 199 4.14 7.19 0.74
CA ALA A 199 3.69 6.30 -0.32
C ALA A 199 4.55 6.56 -1.57
N TYR A 200 5.06 5.50 -2.19
CA TYR A 200 5.92 5.61 -3.38
C TYR A 200 5.48 4.68 -4.53
N GLY A 201 4.47 3.84 -4.29
CA GLY A 201 3.90 3.00 -5.33
C GLY A 201 2.43 2.70 -5.06
N LEU A 202 1.61 2.76 -6.11
CA LEU A 202 0.27 2.20 -6.12
C LEU A 202 0.35 0.77 -6.66
N LEU A 203 0.21 -0.22 -5.79
CA LEU A 203 0.16 -1.63 -6.19
C LEU A 203 -1.26 -1.96 -6.64
N VAL A 204 -1.38 -2.46 -7.88
CA VAL A 204 -2.62 -2.86 -8.52
C VAL A 204 -2.58 -4.36 -8.78
N LYS A 205 -3.68 -5.04 -8.45
CA LYS A 205 -3.94 -6.42 -8.85
C LYS A 205 -5.29 -6.49 -9.55
N LEU A 206 -5.31 -7.12 -10.71
CA LEU A 206 -6.54 -7.49 -11.42
C LEU A 206 -6.81 -8.98 -11.16
N ILE A 207 -8.07 -9.29 -10.88
CA ILE A 207 -8.57 -10.61 -10.49
C ILE A 207 -9.71 -10.98 -11.42
#